data_AF-E1R7R2-F1
#
_entry.id   AF-E1R7R2-F1
#
_cell.length_a   1.000
_cell.length_b   1.000
_cell.length_c   1.000
_cell.angle_alpha   90.00
_cell.angle_beta   90.00
_cell.angle_gamma   90.00
#
_symmetry.space_group_name_H-M   'P 1'
#
loop_
_entity.id
_entity.type
_entity.pdbx_description
1 polymer ?
#
loop_
_entity_poly.entity_id
_entity_poly.type
_entity_poly.pdbx_seq_one_letter_code
_entity_poly.pdbx_strand_id
1 'polypeptide(L)'
;MEPVSFCPHCGHVLERGERICPGCGIEIVDPPRFESLSFEEVVENSFLRLEKVALRGYERRLEVARLRLEELDRELEQIIELAIPSCRQ
;
A
#
# COMPACT_ATOMS: atom_id res chain seq x y z
N MET A 1 -0.59 -21.05 21.88
CA MET A 1 -0.39 -20.38 20.58
C MET A 1 -0.62 -18.91 20.83
N GLU A 2 0.41 -18.09 20.63
CA GLU A 2 0.31 -16.64 20.79
C GLU A 2 -0.49 -16.04 19.61
N PRO A 3 -1.37 -15.04 19.82
CA PRO A 3 -2.12 -14.42 18.74
C PRO A 3 -1.18 -13.64 17.82
N VAL A 4 -1.26 -13.92 16.51
CA VAL A 4 -0.53 -13.16 15.48
C VAL A 4 -1.36 -11.93 15.11
N SER A 5 -0.78 -10.75 15.23
CA SER A 5 -1.39 -9.50 14.81
C SER A 5 -0.90 -9.10 13.42
N PHE A 6 -1.77 -8.48 12.63
CA PHE A 6 -1.41 -7.98 11.31
C PHE A 6 -1.71 -6.49 11.22
N CYS A 7 -0.89 -5.76 10.49
CA CYS A 7 -1.08 -4.35 10.25
C CYS A 7 -2.40 -4.14 9.49
N PRO A 8 -3.36 -3.38 10.05
CA PRO A 8 -4.65 -3.13 9.40
C PRO A 8 -4.51 -2.25 8.14
N HIS A 9 -3.33 -1.65 7.94
CA HIS A 9 -3.04 -0.83 6.77
C HIS A 9 -2.48 -1.66 5.61
N CYS A 10 -1.45 -2.45 5.84
CA CYS A 10 -0.67 -3.07 4.77
C CYS A 10 -0.63 -4.62 4.80
N GLY A 11 -1.13 -5.26 5.87
CA GLY A 11 -1.12 -6.71 6.04
C GLY A 11 0.20 -7.29 6.56
N HIS A 12 1.20 -6.46 6.87
CA HIS A 12 2.46 -6.92 7.47
C HIS A 12 2.20 -7.57 8.84
N VAL A 13 2.95 -8.63 9.17
CA VAL A 13 2.87 -9.26 10.50
C VAL A 13 3.42 -8.28 11.52
N LEU A 14 2.70 -8.06 12.62
CA LEU A 14 3.10 -7.16 13.69
C LEU A 14 3.59 -7.95 14.90
N GLU A 15 4.69 -7.47 15.47
CA GLU A 15 5.18 -7.94 16.77
C GLU A 15 4.48 -7.21 17.93
N ARG A 16 4.51 -7.80 19.13
CA ARG A 16 3.89 -7.20 20.31
C ARG A 16 4.55 -5.87 20.67
N GLY A 17 3.76 -4.81 20.71
CA GLY A 17 4.20 -3.48 21.15
C GLY A 17 4.64 -2.54 20.03
N GLU A 18 4.57 -2.98 18.76
CA GLU A 18 4.80 -2.10 17.62
C GLU A 18 3.71 -1.03 17.54
N ARG A 19 4.11 0.24 17.70
CA ARG A 19 3.23 1.41 17.50
C ARG A 19 3.25 1.92 16.08
N ILE A 20 4.28 1.61 15.32
CA ILE A 20 4.44 2.00 13.91
C ILE A 20 4.73 0.72 13.15
N CYS A 21 3.99 0.49 12.06
CA CYS A 21 4.18 -0.69 11.24
C CYS A 21 5.53 -0.61 10.49
N PRO A 22 6.42 -1.60 10.62
CA PRO A 22 7.70 -1.59 9.90
C PRO A 22 7.52 -1.78 8.38
N GLY A 23 6.40 -2.36 7.95
CA GLY A 23 6.12 -2.60 6.54
C GLY A 23 5.56 -1.39 5.78
N CYS A 24 4.93 -0.41 6.45
CA CYS A 24 4.39 0.77 5.76
C CYS A 24 4.58 2.11 6.49
N GLY A 25 5.24 2.13 7.65
CA GLY A 25 5.55 3.35 8.40
C GLY A 25 4.36 4.05 9.06
N ILE A 26 3.18 3.44 9.05
CA ILE A 26 1.96 4.04 9.59
C ILE A 26 1.75 3.61 11.04
N GLU A 27 1.30 4.55 11.86
CA GLU A 27 0.98 4.34 13.27
C GLU A 27 -0.21 3.37 13.43
N ILE A 28 -0.08 2.44 14.36
CA ILE A 28 -1.06 1.41 14.67
C ILE A 28 -1.92 1.93 15.80
N VAL A 29 -3.16 2.30 15.45
CA VAL A 29 -4.17 2.72 16.42
C VAL A 29 -4.96 1.48 16.84
N ASP A 30 -5.00 1.20 18.13
CA ASP A 30 -5.80 0.11 18.68
C ASP A 30 -7.28 0.30 18.32
N PRO A 31 -7.99 -0.76 17.88
CA PRO A 31 -9.40 -0.66 17.64
C PRO A 31 -10.14 -0.32 18.95
N PRO A 32 -11.23 0.46 18.89
CA PRO A 32 -12.06 0.73 20.06
C PRO A 32 -12.58 -0.58 20.67
N ARG A 33 -12.72 -0.63 22.00
CA ARG A 33 -13.26 -1.80 22.70
C ARG A 33 -14.73 -2.00 22.30
N PHE A 34 -15.08 -3.25 21.98
CA PHE A 34 -16.37 -3.63 21.38
C PHE A 34 -17.60 -3.43 22.28
N GLU A 35 -17.44 -3.09 23.56
CA GLU A 35 -18.56 -2.83 24.49
C GLU A 35 -19.38 -1.58 24.12
N SER A 36 -18.86 -0.74 23.22
CA SER A 36 -19.45 0.57 22.90
C SER A 36 -20.07 0.69 21.51
N LEU A 37 -20.04 -0.35 20.69
CA LEU A 37 -20.46 -0.26 19.28
C LEU A 37 -21.77 -1.00 19.03
N SER A 38 -22.68 -0.34 18.32
CA SER A 38 -23.89 -0.95 17.77
C SER A 38 -23.56 -1.93 16.63
N PHE A 39 -24.50 -2.83 16.34
CA PHE A 39 -24.37 -3.79 15.25
C PHE A 39 -24.18 -3.09 13.89
N GLU A 40 -24.90 -2.00 13.66
CA GLU A 40 -24.80 -1.16 12.47
C GLU A 40 -23.39 -0.58 12.29
N GLU A 41 -22.80 -0.07 13.38
CA GLU A 41 -21.42 0.46 13.37
C GLU A 41 -20.38 -0.63 13.08
N VAL A 42 -20.59 -1.86 13.57
CA VAL A 42 -19.67 -2.98 13.29
C VAL A 42 -19.68 -3.34 11.82
N VAL A 43 -20.87 -3.36 11.19
CA VAL A 43 -21.03 -3.68 9.78
C VAL A 43 -20.35 -2.62 8.91
N GLU A 44 -20.64 -1.34 9.16
CA GLU A 44 -20.07 -0.23 8.40
C GLU A 44 -18.53 -0.17 8.52
N ASN A 45 -18.00 -0.32 9.74
CA ASN A 45 -16.55 -0.37 9.97
C ASN A 45 -15.87 -1.55 9.28
N SER A 46 -16.56 -2.70 9.18
CA SER A 46 -16.04 -3.88 8.50
C SER A 46 -15.97 -3.67 6.98
N PHE A 47 -17.01 -3.09 6.38
CA PHE A 47 -17.03 -2.78 4.94
C PHE A 47 -15.96 -1.72 4.58
N LEU A 48 -15.87 -0.63 5.35
CA LEU A 48 -14.87 0.42 5.13
C LEU A 48 -13.43 -0.12 5.22
N ARG A 49 -13.16 -1.08 6.11
CA ARG A 49 -11.84 -1.72 6.21
C ARG A 49 -11.53 -2.56 4.97
N LEU A 50 -12.47 -3.34 4.48
CA LEU A 50 -12.28 -4.17 3.28
C LEU A 50 -12.01 -3.30 2.04
N GLU A 51 -12.79 -2.24 1.85
CA GLU A 51 -12.63 -1.31 0.74
C GLU A 51 -11.25 -0.61 0.80
N LYS A 52 -10.85 -0.11 1.97
CA LYS A 52 -9.53 0.53 2.16
C LYS A 52 -8.36 -0.42 1.89
N VAL A 53 -8.43 -1.68 2.35
CA VAL A 53 -7.36 -2.66 2.09
C VAL A 53 -7.25 -2.96 0.60
N ALA A 54 -8.39 -3.18 -0.08
CA ALA A 54 -8.42 -3.42 -1.51
C ALA A 54 -7.85 -2.23 -2.29
N LEU A 55 -8.31 -1.01 -2.01
CA LEU A 55 -7.87 0.21 -2.66
C LEU A 55 -6.35 0.41 -2.53
N ARG A 56 -5.79 0.25 -1.32
CA ARG A 56 -4.33 0.32 -1.10
C ARG A 56 -3.55 -0.74 -1.85
N GLY A 57 -4.15 -1.92 -2.09
CA GLY A 57 -3.58 -2.95 -2.93
C GLY A 57 -3.54 -2.55 -4.41
N TYR A 58 -4.56 -1.84 -4.90
CA TYR A 58 -4.56 -1.28 -6.25
C TYR A 58 -3.58 -0.11 -6.38
N GLU A 59 -3.58 0.84 -5.45
CA GLU A 59 -2.66 1.99 -5.44
C GLU A 59 -1.20 1.56 -5.51
N ARG A 60 -0.78 0.59 -4.68
CA ARG A 60 0.60 0.07 -4.73
C ARG A 60 0.95 -0.55 -6.07
N ARG A 61 0.03 -1.29 -6.70
CA ARG A 61 0.27 -1.89 -8.02
C ARG A 61 0.36 -0.82 -9.11
N LEU A 62 -0.50 0.20 -9.05
CA LEU A 62 -0.47 1.32 -9.98
C LEU A 62 0.82 2.12 -9.84
N GLU A 63 1.30 2.35 -8.61
CA GLU A 63 2.57 3.03 -8.35
C GLU A 63 3.76 2.28 -8.95
N VAL A 64 3.84 0.96 -8.72
CA VAL A 64 4.89 0.11 -9.30
C VAL A 64 4.83 0.14 -10.83
N ALA A 65 3.64 0.05 -11.41
CA ALA A 65 3.46 0.13 -12.86
C ALA A 65 3.90 1.50 -13.41
N ARG A 66 3.58 2.60 -12.72
CA ARG A 66 3.99 3.95 -13.11
C ARG A 66 5.52 4.08 -13.17
N LEU A 67 6.20 3.66 -12.10
CA LEU A 67 7.67 3.72 -12.04
C LEU A 67 8.34 2.89 -13.15
N ARG A 68 7.74 1.74 -13.49
CA ARG A 68 8.26 0.92 -14.59
C ARG A 68 8.07 1.58 -15.96
N LEU A 69 6.96 2.28 -16.18
CA LEU A 69 6.75 3.06 -17.40
C LEU A 69 7.78 4.20 -17.49
N GLU A 70 8.00 4.94 -16.40
CA GLU A 70 9.02 6.00 -16.36
C GLU A 70 10.44 5.47 -16.63
N GLU A 71 10.74 4.25 -16.19
CA GLU A 71 12.02 3.59 -16.49
C GLU A 71 12.15 3.22 -17.97
N LEU A 72 11.10 2.64 -18.55
CA LEU A 72 11.07 2.29 -19.96
C LEU A 72 11.17 3.54 -20.85
N ASP A 73 10.53 4.64 -20.48
CA ASP A 73 10.62 5.90 -21.22
C ASP A 73 12.06 6.42 -21.25
N ARG A 74 12.77 6.39 -20.11
CA ARG A 74 14.19 6.76 -20.05
C ARG A 74 15.07 5.83 -20.88
N GLU A 75 14.81 4.53 -20.87
CA GLU A 75 15.55 3.57 -21.70
C GLU A 75 15.32 3.83 -23.19
N LEU A 76 14.08 4.12 -23.59
CA LEU A 76 13.75 4.46 -24.98
C LEU A 76 14.45 5.74 -25.43
N GLU A 77 14.45 6.79 -24.61
CA GLU A 77 15.17 8.04 -24.89
C GLU A 77 16.68 7.79 -25.10
N GLN A 78 17.30 6.99 -24.22
CA GLN A 78 18.72 6.63 -24.37
C GLN A 78 18.99 5.86 -25.66
N ILE A 79 18.12 4.91 -26.01
CA ILE A 79 18.25 4.15 -27.26
C ILE A 79 18.15 5.08 -28.47
N ILE A 80 17.19 6.01 -28.48
CA ILE A 80 17.02 6.97 -29.57
C ILE A 80 18.29 7.82 -29.76
N GLU A 81 18.84 8.35 -28.66
CA GLU A 81 20.07 9.16 -28.67
C GLU A 81 21.31 8.41 -29.17
N LEU A 82 21.42 7.12 -28.85
CA LEU A 82 22.57 6.29 -29.21
C LEU A 82 22.46 5.65 -30.59
N ALA A 83 21.25 5.26 -31.01
CA ALA A 83 21.03 4.48 -32.22
C ALA A 83 20.70 5.34 -33.46
N ILE A 84 20.23 6.58 -33.28
CA ILE A 84 19.87 7.48 -34.38
C ILE A 84 20.58 8.84 -34.20
N PRO A 85 21.86 8.95 -34.60
CA PRO A 85 22.64 10.18 -34.43
C PRO A 85 22.04 11.39 -35.17
N SER A 86 21.22 11.14 -36.20
CA SER A 86 20.58 12.14 -37.05
C SER A 86 19.38 12.86 -36.42
N CYS A 87 18.90 12.41 -35.25
CA CYS A 87 17.82 13.08 -34.50
C CYS A 87 18.32 14.19 -33.56
N ARG A 88 19.62 14.49 -33.51
CA ARG A 88 20.14 15.69 -32.83
C ARG A 88 19.80 16.95 -33.64
N GLN A 89 18.64 17.55 -33.38
CA GLN A 89 18.34 18.95 -33.72
C GLN A 89 17.62 19.61 -32.56
#